data_AF-V3ZVN9-F1
#
_entry.id   AF-V3ZVN9-F1
#
_cell.length_a   1.000
_cell.length_b   1.000
_cell.length_c   1.000
_cell.angle_alpha   90.00
_cell.angle_beta   90.00
_cell.angle_gamma   90.00
#
_symmetry.space_group_name_H-M   'P 1'
#
loop_
_entity.id
_entity.type
_entity.pdbx_description
1 polymer ?
#
loop_
_entity_poly.entity_id
_entity_poly.type
_entity_poly.pdbx_seq_one_letter_code
_entity_poly.pdbx_strand_id
1 'polypeptide(L)'
;MKSALLLLKIIFVLLIISDYGSALYTNCGGLLEAEKGNIQTPNFPSPFPTPINCAWVIHNPHPEKKIILYFTQYFLKNSFHLSEYDEYISEHDNKGIKYLGEMNYINQFSSMAAYKPYLVIRFKVRDMGNMHLRVEEFLKDVYGFNITYEVVNKEQNIKEACSAHNCSFLGHCVANSIFSDYKCQCFPTFFGDYCQYGPFCDPSNGKNMCQNDGQCR
;
A
#
# COMPACT_ATOMS: atom_id res chain seq x y z
N MET A 1 56.16 -21.44 10.21
CA MET A 1 54.94 -22.20 9.88
C MET A 1 53.67 -21.77 10.64
N LYS A 2 53.71 -21.51 11.96
CA LYS A 2 52.51 -21.14 12.73
C LYS A 2 51.90 -19.77 12.37
N SER A 3 52.72 -18.77 12.03
CA SER A 3 52.26 -17.41 11.69
C SER A 3 51.54 -17.33 10.33
N ALA A 4 52.01 -18.07 9.32
CA ALA A 4 51.37 -18.15 8.00
C ALA A 4 49.99 -18.83 8.06
N LEU A 5 49.82 -19.82 8.94
CA LEU A 5 48.56 -20.52 9.15
C LEU A 5 47.52 -19.65 9.88
N LEU A 6 47.98 -18.73 10.75
CA LEU A 6 47.12 -17.77 11.44
C LEU A 6 46.63 -16.68 10.47
N LEU A 7 47.51 -16.16 9.61
CA LEU A 7 47.16 -15.22 8.55
C LEU A 7 46.18 -15.83 7.54
N LEU A 8 46.38 -17.09 7.13
CA LEU A 8 45.43 -17.79 6.25
C LEU A 8 44.05 -17.96 6.91
N LYS A 9 43.99 -18.26 8.22
CA LYS A 9 42.72 -18.36 8.97
C LYS A 9 42.01 -17.01 9.11
N ILE A 10 42.75 -15.91 9.31
CA ILE A 10 42.19 -14.56 9.38
C ILE A 10 41.67 -14.13 8.01
N ILE A 11 42.40 -14.40 6.93
CA ILE A 11 41.94 -14.14 5.55
C ILE A 11 40.71 -15.00 5.24
N PHE A 12 40.68 -16.28 5.64
CA PHE A 12 39.50 -17.13 5.47
C PHE A 12 38.31 -16.54 6.22
N VAL A 13 38.45 -16.17 7.50
CA VAL A 13 37.39 -15.50 8.29
C VAL A 13 36.95 -14.17 7.67
N LEU A 14 37.86 -13.34 7.16
CA LEU A 14 37.53 -12.10 6.45
C LEU A 14 36.83 -12.35 5.09
N LEU A 15 37.15 -13.45 4.41
CA LEU A 15 36.46 -13.93 3.19
C LEU A 15 35.10 -14.58 3.49
N ILE A 16 34.83 -15.04 4.73
CA ILE A 16 33.48 -15.47 5.14
C ILE A 16 32.65 -14.29 5.66
N ILE A 17 33.30 -13.17 6.00
CA ILE A 17 32.66 -11.90 6.39
C ILE A 17 32.39 -10.99 5.17
N SER A 18 32.86 -11.34 3.96
CA SER A 18 32.48 -10.61 2.76
C SER A 18 31.04 -10.92 2.35
N ASP A 19 30.16 -9.98 2.70
CA ASP A 19 28.87 -9.69 2.08
C ASP A 19 27.65 -10.55 2.49
N TYR A 20 27.28 -10.47 3.78
CA TYR A 20 25.86 -10.60 4.18
C TYR A 20 25.12 -9.26 3.96
N GLY A 21 25.26 -8.65 2.79
CA GLY A 21 24.31 -7.65 2.33
C GLY A 21 22.99 -8.37 2.04
N SER A 22 21.91 -8.04 2.76
CA SER A 22 20.58 -8.57 2.44
C SER A 22 20.26 -8.26 0.97
N ALA A 23 20.09 -9.30 0.15
CA ALA A 23 19.89 -9.14 -1.29
C ALA A 23 18.60 -8.37 -1.59
N LEU A 24 18.68 -7.40 -2.51
CA LEU A 24 17.54 -6.56 -2.89
C LEU A 24 16.46 -7.39 -3.60
N TYR A 25 15.26 -7.42 -3.03
CA TYR A 25 14.10 -8.04 -3.66
C TYR A 25 13.50 -7.15 -4.75
N THR A 26 13.42 -7.67 -5.97
CA THR A 26 12.91 -6.96 -7.15
C THR A 26 11.87 -7.77 -7.94
N ASN A 27 11.50 -8.97 -7.48
CA ASN A 27 10.53 -9.83 -8.16
C ASN A 27 9.08 -9.43 -7.81
N CYS A 28 8.70 -8.23 -8.22
CA CYS A 28 7.43 -7.57 -7.99
C CYS A 28 7.27 -6.40 -8.95
N GLY A 29 6.04 -5.95 -9.18
CA GLY A 29 5.81 -4.86 -10.12
C GLY A 29 5.56 -5.35 -11.54
N GLY A 30 5.88 -4.49 -12.50
CA GLY A 30 5.71 -4.74 -13.93
C GLY A 30 4.73 -3.80 -14.61
N LEU A 31 4.57 -4.01 -15.91
CA LEU A 31 3.61 -3.28 -16.75
C LEU A 31 2.21 -3.85 -16.55
N LEU A 32 1.24 -2.96 -16.37
CA LEU A 32 -0.18 -3.25 -16.21
C LEU A 32 -0.96 -2.51 -17.29
N GLU A 33 -1.55 -3.26 -18.23
CA GLU A 33 -2.30 -2.72 -19.38
C GLU A 33 -3.80 -3.00 -19.29
N ALA A 34 -4.24 -3.77 -18.29
CA ALA A 34 -5.65 -4.02 -18.07
C ALA A 34 -6.35 -2.72 -17.63
N GLU A 35 -7.62 -2.56 -17.98
CA GLU A 35 -8.39 -1.37 -17.58
C GLU A 35 -8.69 -1.33 -16.08
N LYS A 36 -8.54 -2.45 -15.37
CA LYS A 36 -8.73 -2.51 -13.93
C LYS A 36 -7.98 -3.68 -13.33
N GLY A 37 -7.64 -3.57 -12.05
CA GLY A 37 -7.01 -4.65 -11.32
C GLY A 37 -6.60 -4.26 -9.92
N ASN A 38 -5.96 -5.20 -9.24
CA ASN A 38 -5.37 -5.01 -7.92
C ASN A 38 -3.84 -4.97 -7.98
N ILE A 39 -3.24 -4.23 -7.06
CA ILE A 39 -1.80 -4.10 -6.90
C ILE A 39 -1.47 -4.39 -5.44
N GLN A 40 -0.59 -5.35 -5.22
CA GLN A 40 -0.29 -5.87 -3.88
C GLN A 40 1.22 -5.90 -3.64
N THR A 41 1.62 -5.64 -2.40
CA THR A 41 2.95 -6.04 -1.94
C THR A 41 3.09 -7.56 -1.97
N PRO A 42 4.30 -8.10 -2.18
CA PRO A 42 4.54 -9.54 -2.06
C PRO A 42 4.02 -10.08 -0.73
N ASN A 43 3.42 -11.26 -0.76
CA ASN A 43 2.87 -11.98 0.41
C ASN A 43 1.72 -11.28 1.16
N PHE A 44 1.19 -10.15 0.67
CA PHE A 44 0.09 -9.45 1.33
C PHE A 44 -1.03 -10.44 1.78
N PRO A 45 -1.52 -10.39 3.04
CA PRO A 45 -1.25 -9.39 4.08
C PRO A 45 -0.02 -9.67 4.96
N SER A 46 0.73 -10.74 4.70
CA SER A 46 1.93 -11.13 5.45
C SER A 46 3.15 -10.25 5.10
N PRO A 47 4.22 -10.26 5.90
CA PRO A 47 5.43 -9.48 5.63
C PRO A 47 6.00 -9.70 4.22
N PHE A 48 6.31 -8.61 3.52
CA PHE A 48 7.07 -8.64 2.27
C PHE A 48 8.59 -8.74 2.54
N PRO A 49 9.42 -9.16 1.56
CA PRO A 49 10.86 -9.19 1.73
C PRO A 49 11.49 -7.79 1.87
N THR A 50 12.56 -7.64 2.64
CA THR A 50 13.35 -6.39 2.71
C THR A 50 14.86 -6.65 2.73
N PRO A 51 15.68 -5.84 2.01
CA PRO A 51 15.31 -4.65 1.26
C PRO A 51 14.55 -4.98 -0.04
N ILE A 52 13.68 -4.08 -0.49
CA ILE A 52 12.79 -4.26 -1.65
C ILE A 52 12.74 -3.00 -2.51
N ASN A 53 12.62 -3.19 -3.83
CA ASN A 53 12.43 -2.13 -4.80
C ASN A 53 11.52 -2.61 -5.93
N CYS A 54 10.23 -2.31 -5.82
CA CYS A 54 9.21 -2.64 -6.81
C CYS A 54 8.75 -1.38 -7.56
N ALA A 55 8.37 -1.55 -8.82
CA ALA A 55 7.66 -0.53 -9.58
C ALA A 55 6.52 -1.16 -10.37
N TRP A 56 5.28 -0.70 -10.15
CA TRP A 56 4.14 -1.03 -11.00
C TRP A 56 3.89 0.13 -11.94
N VAL A 57 3.75 -0.16 -13.23
CA VAL A 57 3.55 0.81 -14.30
C VAL A 57 2.19 0.55 -14.90
N ILE A 58 1.20 1.37 -14.57
CA ILE A 58 -0.11 1.33 -15.21
C ILE A 58 -0.03 2.15 -16.49
N HIS A 59 -0.28 1.52 -17.63
CA HIS A 59 -0.28 2.17 -18.93
C HIS A 59 -1.71 2.32 -19.45
N ASN A 60 -2.11 3.56 -19.68
CA ASN A 60 -3.32 3.95 -20.37
C ASN A 60 -2.95 4.65 -21.69
N PRO A 61 -3.08 4.00 -22.85
CA PRO A 61 -2.77 4.61 -24.14
C PRO A 61 -3.83 5.62 -24.62
N HIS A 62 -4.95 5.75 -23.90
CA HIS A 62 -6.11 6.54 -24.33
C HIS A 62 -6.10 7.94 -23.72
N PRO A 63 -5.95 9.02 -24.53
CA PRO A 63 -5.87 10.39 -24.03
C PRO A 63 -7.19 10.91 -23.43
N GLU A 64 -8.32 10.30 -23.75
CA GLU A 64 -9.64 10.59 -23.19
C GLU A 64 -9.89 9.90 -21.83
N LYS A 65 -8.99 9.00 -21.41
CA LYS A 65 -9.08 8.28 -20.14
C LYS A 65 -8.12 8.83 -19.09
N LYS A 66 -8.41 8.51 -17.83
CA LYS A 66 -7.61 8.78 -16.63
C LYS A 66 -7.47 7.50 -15.81
N ILE A 67 -6.43 7.41 -15.01
CA ILE A 67 -6.18 6.30 -14.10
C ILE A 67 -6.62 6.72 -12.70
N ILE A 68 -7.47 5.93 -12.05
CA ILE A 68 -7.87 6.12 -10.66
C ILE A 68 -7.21 5.04 -9.83
N LEU A 69 -6.60 5.43 -8.70
CA LEU A 69 -6.18 4.52 -7.64
C LEU A 69 -7.15 4.63 -6.47
N TYR A 70 -7.53 3.48 -5.91
CA TYR A 70 -8.35 3.35 -4.72
C TYR A 70 -7.52 2.67 -3.62
N PHE A 71 -7.35 3.35 -2.49
CA PHE A 71 -6.53 2.89 -1.36
C PHE A 71 -7.33 1.96 -0.43
N THR A 72 -7.89 0.90 -1.01
CA THR A 72 -8.77 -0.06 -0.32
C THR A 72 -8.11 -0.68 0.91
N GLN A 73 -6.89 -1.20 0.78
CA GLN A 73 -6.17 -1.79 1.91
C GLN A 73 -4.73 -1.26 1.90
N TYR A 74 -4.54 -0.07 2.47
CA TYR A 74 -3.26 0.61 2.49
C TYR A 74 -2.79 0.84 3.93
N PHE A 75 -1.69 0.17 4.31
CA PHE A 75 -1.22 0.12 5.70
C PHE A 75 0.22 0.61 5.85
N LEU A 76 0.71 1.43 4.91
CA LEU A 76 2.08 1.93 4.91
C LEU A 76 2.16 3.40 5.36
N LYS A 77 3.17 3.71 6.17
CA LYS A 77 3.45 5.06 6.67
C LYS A 77 4.30 5.87 5.68
N ASN A 78 5.14 5.22 4.91
CA ASN A 78 6.12 5.84 4.01
C ASN A 78 6.49 4.88 2.87
N SER A 79 7.38 5.33 1.99
CA SER A 79 8.03 4.53 0.93
C SER A 79 7.16 4.15 -0.27
N PHE A 80 5.94 4.68 -0.36
CA PHE A 80 5.04 4.52 -1.50
C PHE A 80 4.95 5.82 -2.29
N HIS A 81 5.63 5.89 -3.43
CA HIS A 81 5.76 7.08 -4.25
C HIS A 81 4.95 6.95 -5.53
N LEU A 82 4.25 8.03 -5.89
CA LEU A 82 3.44 8.10 -7.10
C LEU A 82 3.94 9.19 -8.04
N SER A 83 4.11 8.83 -9.31
CA SER A 83 4.49 9.74 -10.39
C SER A 83 3.75 9.40 -11.66
N GLU A 84 3.39 10.41 -12.44
CA GLU A 84 2.81 10.24 -13.77
C GLU A 84 3.77 10.74 -14.87
N TYR A 85 3.75 10.12 -16.06
CA TYR A 85 4.70 10.38 -17.16
C TYR A 85 3.99 10.44 -18.51
N ASP A 86 4.53 11.25 -19.43
CA ASP A 86 4.08 11.29 -20.83
C ASP A 86 4.62 10.06 -21.59
N GLU A 87 5.85 9.65 -21.31
CA GLU A 87 6.49 8.42 -21.82
C GLU A 87 7.28 7.73 -20.68
N TYR A 88 7.20 6.40 -20.57
CA TYR A 88 7.96 5.62 -19.59
C TYR A 88 8.50 4.32 -20.19
N ILE A 89 9.82 4.25 -20.40
CA ILE A 89 10.52 3.03 -20.79
C ILE A 89 11.24 2.44 -19.57
N SER A 90 11.92 3.30 -18.80
CA SER A 90 12.58 2.94 -17.56
C SER A 90 12.73 4.15 -16.63
N GLU A 91 13.27 3.92 -15.43
CA GLU A 91 13.62 5.00 -14.50
C GLU A 91 14.63 6.00 -15.09
N HIS A 92 15.48 5.56 -16.03
CA HIS A 92 16.49 6.39 -16.67
C HIS A 92 16.06 6.90 -18.05
N ASP A 93 14.97 6.38 -18.60
CA ASP A 93 14.43 6.73 -19.91
C ASP A 93 12.92 6.96 -19.81
N ASN A 94 12.57 8.21 -19.50
CA ASN A 94 11.20 8.67 -19.33
C ASN A 94 11.10 10.16 -19.67
N LYS A 95 9.89 10.64 -19.93
CA LYS A 95 9.62 12.04 -20.26
C LYS A 95 8.39 12.57 -19.53
N GLY A 96 8.42 13.87 -19.27
CA GLY A 96 7.26 14.57 -18.73
C GLY A 96 6.83 14.10 -17.34
N ILE A 97 7.79 13.78 -16.47
CA ILE A 97 7.48 13.37 -15.10
C ILE A 97 6.70 14.46 -14.35
N LYS A 98 5.66 14.06 -13.63
CA LYS A 98 5.02 14.85 -12.58
C LYS A 98 4.90 13.99 -11.33
N TYR A 99 5.54 14.43 -10.26
CA TYR A 99 5.43 13.78 -8.96
C TYR A 99 4.07 14.07 -8.32
N LEU A 100 3.32 13.03 -7.97
CA LEU A 100 1.99 13.13 -7.35
C LEU A 100 2.07 13.10 -5.83
N GLY A 101 3.15 12.56 -5.26
CA GLY A 101 3.40 12.59 -3.83
C GLY A 101 3.85 11.25 -3.26
N GLU A 102 4.10 11.27 -1.96
CA GLU A 102 4.29 10.07 -1.15
C GLU A 102 2.99 9.78 -0.40
N MET A 103 2.47 8.57 -0.56
CA MET A 103 1.24 8.16 0.11
C MET A 103 1.57 7.63 1.50
N ASN A 104 0.72 7.93 2.46
CA ASN A 104 0.80 7.40 3.81
C ASN A 104 -0.62 7.20 4.37
N TYR A 105 -0.79 6.24 5.28
CA TYR A 105 -2.11 5.92 5.83
C TYR A 105 -2.70 7.05 6.68
N ILE A 106 -1.86 8.01 7.11
CA ILE A 106 -2.26 9.15 7.96
C ILE A 106 -2.98 10.21 7.14
N ASN A 107 -2.72 10.32 5.84
CA ASN A 107 -3.31 11.35 4.98
C ASN A 107 -4.79 11.08 4.64
N GLN A 108 -5.39 10.00 5.13
CA GLN A 108 -6.82 9.67 4.99
C GLN A 108 -7.35 9.64 3.54
N PHE A 109 -6.48 9.41 2.55
CA PHE A 109 -6.90 9.33 1.16
C PHE A 109 -7.65 8.02 0.90
N SER A 110 -8.85 8.11 0.32
CA SER A 110 -9.56 6.95 -0.22
C SER A 110 -9.23 6.69 -1.68
N SER A 111 -8.96 7.73 -2.45
CA SER A 111 -8.67 7.63 -3.87
C SER A 111 -7.84 8.80 -4.41
N MET A 112 -7.28 8.62 -5.60
CA MET A 112 -6.66 9.69 -6.38
C MET A 112 -6.74 9.42 -7.88
N ALA A 113 -6.55 10.46 -8.70
CA ALA A 113 -6.52 10.35 -10.15
C ALA A 113 -5.18 10.82 -10.73
N ALA A 114 -4.70 10.08 -11.74
CA ALA A 114 -3.61 10.45 -12.63
C ALA A 114 -4.16 10.63 -14.06
N TYR A 115 -3.63 11.61 -14.77
CA TYR A 115 -4.16 12.08 -16.06
C TYR A 115 -3.19 11.88 -17.22
N LYS A 116 -1.94 11.50 -16.95
CA LYS A 116 -0.98 11.13 -17.99
C LYS A 116 -1.08 9.64 -18.38
N PRO A 117 -0.53 9.24 -19.54
CA PRO A 117 -0.61 7.86 -20.02
C PRO A 117 0.03 6.82 -19.09
N TYR A 118 1.06 7.19 -18.34
CA TYR A 118 1.74 6.27 -17.43
C TYR A 118 1.60 6.74 -15.99
N LEU A 119 1.08 5.87 -15.12
CA LEU A 119 1.15 6.03 -13.67
C LEU A 119 2.13 5.00 -13.10
N VAL A 120 3.17 5.47 -12.44
CA VAL A 120 4.17 4.61 -11.81
C VAL A 120 4.02 4.68 -10.30
N ILE A 121 3.80 3.50 -9.72
CA ILE A 121 3.80 3.26 -8.28
C ILE A 121 5.14 2.67 -7.92
N ARG A 122 5.93 3.37 -7.12
CA ARG A 122 7.25 2.92 -6.68
C ARG A 122 7.24 2.63 -5.19
N PHE A 123 7.59 1.39 -4.85
CA PHE A 123 7.69 0.94 -3.47
C PHE A 123 9.12 0.51 -3.18
N LYS A 124 9.81 1.27 -2.31
CA LYS A 124 11.23 1.04 -2.02
C LYS A 124 11.51 1.13 -0.53
N VAL A 125 11.90 0.01 0.07
CA VAL A 125 12.15 -0.10 1.51
C VAL A 125 13.51 -0.75 1.72
N ARG A 126 14.34 -0.12 2.55
CA ARG A 126 15.65 -0.68 2.94
C ARG A 126 15.59 -1.41 4.28
N ASP A 127 14.80 -0.89 5.21
CA ASP A 127 14.61 -1.40 6.56
C ASP A 127 13.11 -1.31 6.90
N MET A 128 12.57 -2.35 7.54
CA MET A 128 11.16 -2.50 7.95
C MET A 128 10.74 -1.58 9.11
N GLY A 129 11.65 -0.80 9.71
CA GLY A 129 11.35 0.02 10.88
C GLY A 129 10.09 0.88 10.75
N ASN A 130 9.20 0.82 11.75
CA ASN A 130 7.98 1.65 11.95
C ASN A 130 7.25 2.12 10.67
N MET A 131 7.09 1.22 9.70
CA MET A 131 6.50 1.54 8.41
C MET A 131 5.05 1.07 8.26
N HIS A 132 4.57 0.22 9.16
CA HIS A 132 3.21 -0.32 9.12
C HIS A 132 2.28 0.39 10.08
N LEU A 133 1.02 0.53 9.68
CA LEU A 133 -0.08 0.80 10.60
C LEU A 133 -0.12 -0.31 11.66
N ARG A 134 -0.13 0.07 12.93
CA ARG A 134 -0.38 -0.85 14.05
C ARG A 134 -1.50 -0.28 14.89
N VAL A 135 -2.71 -0.82 14.72
CA VAL A 135 -3.91 -0.42 15.48
C VAL A 135 -4.47 -1.65 16.18
N GLU A 136 -4.26 -1.69 17.49
CA GLU A 136 -4.69 -2.74 18.43
C GLU A 136 -4.75 -4.17 17.86
N GLU A 137 -5.50 -5.09 18.47
CA GLU A 137 -5.41 -6.54 18.21
C GLU A 137 -5.59 -6.98 16.74
N PHE A 138 -6.24 -6.17 15.90
CA PHE A 138 -6.70 -6.62 14.58
C PHE A 138 -5.81 -6.22 13.39
N LEU A 139 -5.00 -5.16 13.53
CA LEU A 139 -4.09 -4.69 12.48
C LEU A 139 -2.62 -4.75 12.90
N LYS A 140 -2.28 -5.55 13.91
CA LYS A 140 -0.89 -5.76 14.37
C LYS A 140 -0.02 -6.54 13.37
N ASP A 141 -0.65 -7.44 12.60
CA ASP A 141 0.05 -8.39 11.71
C ASP A 141 -0.22 -8.15 10.22
N VAL A 142 -0.67 -6.94 9.85
CA VAL A 142 -0.93 -6.58 8.46
C VAL A 142 0.21 -5.75 7.89
N TYR A 143 0.74 -6.19 6.76
CA TYR A 143 1.91 -5.62 6.12
C TYR A 143 1.59 -5.15 4.71
N GLY A 144 2.14 -4.01 4.31
CA GLY A 144 2.11 -3.56 2.93
C GLY A 144 0.75 -3.01 2.50
N PHE A 145 0.34 -3.36 1.29
CA PHE A 145 -0.91 -2.87 0.71
C PHE A 145 -1.51 -3.84 -0.31
N ASN A 146 -2.82 -3.69 -0.51
CA ASN A 146 -3.65 -4.27 -1.57
C ASN A 146 -4.63 -3.20 -2.05
N ILE A 147 -4.24 -2.50 -3.09
CA ILE A 147 -4.99 -1.37 -3.66
C ILE A 147 -5.59 -1.75 -5.00
N THR A 148 -6.61 -1.01 -5.42
CA THR A 148 -7.29 -1.22 -6.70
C THR A 148 -6.99 -0.06 -7.63
N TYR A 149 -6.94 -0.32 -8.94
CA TYR A 149 -6.92 0.71 -9.96
C TYR A 149 -7.99 0.49 -11.03
N GLU A 150 -8.44 1.58 -11.64
CA GLU A 150 -9.33 1.58 -12.81
C GLU A 150 -8.90 2.66 -13.80
N VAL A 151 -8.99 2.35 -15.09
CA VAL A 151 -8.80 3.27 -16.22
C VAL A 151 -10.19 3.62 -16.73
N VAL A 152 -10.59 4.88 -16.57
CA VAL A 152 -11.95 5.36 -16.85
C VAL A 152 -11.91 6.61 -17.71
N ASN A 153 -13.03 6.97 -18.34
CA ASN A 153 -13.14 8.23 -19.07
C ASN A 153 -12.88 9.43 -18.15
N LYS A 154 -12.26 10.50 -18.67
CA LYS A 154 -11.90 11.68 -17.88
C LYS A 154 -13.09 12.36 -17.22
N GLU A 155 -14.26 12.32 -17.86
CA GLU A 155 -15.52 12.91 -17.41
C GLU A 155 -16.19 12.07 -16.30
N GLN A 156 -15.82 10.80 -16.16
CA GLN A 156 -16.42 9.94 -15.16
C GLN A 156 -16.00 10.40 -13.75
N ASN A 157 -16.98 10.56 -12.86
CA ASN A 157 -16.72 10.89 -11.46
C ASN A 157 -15.93 9.78 -10.78
N ILE A 158 -15.03 10.16 -9.87
CA ILE A 158 -14.34 9.21 -9.02
C ILE A 158 -15.37 8.61 -8.06
N LYS A 159 -15.52 7.28 -8.08
CA LYS A 159 -16.39 6.55 -7.17
C LYS A 159 -15.99 6.83 -5.72
N GLU A 160 -16.98 6.95 -4.84
CA GLU A 160 -16.73 7.02 -3.41
C GLU A 160 -16.24 5.65 -2.92
N ALA A 161 -14.96 5.58 -2.59
CA ALA A 161 -14.35 4.38 -2.03
C ALA A 161 -14.10 4.56 -0.53
N CYS A 162 -14.22 3.47 0.22
CA CYS A 162 -13.72 3.42 1.58
C CYS A 162 -12.19 3.36 1.60
N SER A 163 -11.62 3.47 2.80
CA SER A 163 -10.23 3.24 3.13
C SER A 163 -10.15 2.58 4.51
N ALA A 164 -8.96 2.17 4.95
CA ALA A 164 -8.77 1.71 6.33
C ALA A 164 -9.26 2.72 7.37
N HIS A 165 -9.08 4.03 7.10
CA HIS A 165 -9.55 5.10 7.97
C HIS A 165 -11.07 5.23 7.96
N ASN A 166 -11.71 5.17 6.77
CA ASN A 166 -13.18 5.20 6.70
C ASN A 166 -13.81 4.00 7.39
N CYS A 167 -13.11 2.86 7.47
CA CYS A 167 -13.57 1.69 8.20
C CYS A 167 -13.15 1.68 9.67
N SER A 168 -12.88 2.87 10.24
CA SER A 168 -12.48 3.10 11.63
C SER A 168 -11.30 2.28 12.11
N PHE A 169 -10.47 1.75 11.20
CA PHE A 169 -9.44 0.74 11.47
C PHE A 169 -9.97 -0.56 12.13
N LEU A 170 -11.28 -0.78 12.06
CA LEU A 170 -12.03 -1.90 12.66
C LEU A 170 -12.67 -2.80 11.60
N GLY A 171 -12.23 -2.65 10.35
CA GLY A 171 -12.63 -3.48 9.23
C GLY A 171 -11.72 -3.29 8.02
N HIS A 172 -11.91 -4.14 7.03
CA HIS A 172 -11.26 -4.02 5.73
C HIS A 172 -12.15 -3.24 4.78
N CYS A 173 -11.60 -2.24 4.09
CA CYS A 173 -12.28 -1.72 2.91
C CYS A 173 -12.08 -2.70 1.75
N VAL A 174 -13.19 -3.12 1.15
CA VAL A 174 -13.23 -4.11 0.06
C VAL A 174 -14.05 -3.58 -1.11
N ALA A 175 -13.61 -3.89 -2.32
CA ALA A 175 -14.36 -3.66 -3.54
C ALA A 175 -15.16 -4.91 -3.90
N ASN A 176 -16.30 -4.74 -4.56
CA ASN A 176 -16.98 -5.88 -5.18
C ASN A 176 -16.20 -6.41 -6.40
N SER A 177 -16.58 -7.59 -6.92
CA SER A 177 -15.84 -8.27 -7.99
C SER A 177 -15.76 -7.49 -9.32
N ILE A 178 -16.63 -6.51 -9.52
CA ILE A 178 -16.67 -5.67 -10.72
C ILE A 178 -16.12 -4.26 -10.50
N PHE A 179 -15.69 -3.94 -9.28
CA PHE A 179 -15.20 -2.62 -8.84
C PHE A 179 -16.24 -1.50 -8.93
N SER A 180 -17.53 -1.83 -8.85
CA SER A 180 -18.61 -0.82 -8.91
C SER A 180 -18.98 -0.24 -7.54
N ASP A 181 -18.64 -0.93 -6.46
CA ASP A 181 -19.02 -0.58 -5.09
C ASP A 181 -17.89 -0.93 -4.11
N TYR A 182 -17.75 -0.11 -3.07
CA TYR A 182 -16.72 -0.21 -2.04
C TYR A 182 -17.37 -0.11 -0.67
N LYS A 183 -17.04 -1.03 0.23
CA LYS A 183 -17.64 -1.05 1.58
C LYS A 183 -16.67 -1.53 2.65
N CYS A 184 -16.98 -1.19 3.89
CA CYS A 184 -16.29 -1.73 5.04
C CYS A 184 -16.82 -3.12 5.39
N GLN A 185 -15.90 -4.09 5.41
CA GLN A 185 -16.12 -5.42 5.96
C GLN A 185 -15.55 -5.46 7.38
N CYS A 186 -16.42 -5.40 8.38
CA CYS A 186 -16.02 -5.29 9.77
C CYS A 186 -15.36 -6.55 10.32
N PHE A 187 -14.43 -6.35 11.25
CA PHE A 187 -13.89 -7.43 12.07
C PHE A 187 -14.96 -8.03 12.98
N PRO A 188 -14.76 -9.26 13.48
CA PRO A 188 -15.71 -9.88 14.40
C PRO A 188 -16.08 -8.93 15.54
N THR A 189 -17.38 -8.88 15.90
CA THR A 189 -17.99 -8.01 16.92
C THR A 189 -18.14 -6.53 16.58
N PHE A 190 -17.57 -6.04 15.47
CA PHE A 190 -17.75 -4.68 14.99
C PHE A 190 -18.82 -4.62 13.88
N PHE A 191 -19.52 -3.48 13.77
CA PHE A 191 -20.63 -3.30 12.84
C PHE A 191 -20.90 -1.82 12.53
N GLY A 192 -21.86 -1.58 11.63
CA GLY A 192 -22.15 -0.27 11.04
C GLY A 192 -21.46 -0.09 9.68
N ASP A 193 -21.89 0.90 8.92
CA ASP A 193 -21.39 1.14 7.55
C ASP A 193 -19.88 1.45 7.49
N TYR A 194 -19.33 1.94 8.61
CA TYR A 194 -17.93 2.33 8.79
C TYR A 194 -17.22 1.47 9.85
N CYS A 195 -17.83 0.38 10.31
CA CYS A 195 -17.33 -0.44 11.42
C CYS A 195 -17.09 0.35 12.72
N GLN A 196 -17.88 1.39 12.92
CA GLN A 196 -17.74 2.33 14.01
C GLN A 196 -18.32 1.84 15.35
N TYR A 197 -19.15 0.81 15.31
CA TYR A 197 -19.79 0.25 16.50
C TYR A 197 -19.17 -1.09 16.88
N GLY A 198 -19.26 -1.44 18.16
CA GLY A 198 -18.68 -2.67 18.70
C GLY A 198 -19.04 -2.92 20.16
N PRO A 199 -18.33 -3.84 20.85
CA PRO A 199 -18.71 -4.33 22.18
C PRO A 199 -18.91 -3.24 23.26
N PHE A 200 -18.15 -2.15 23.15
CA PHE A 200 -18.13 -1.03 24.11
C PHE A 200 -18.82 0.24 23.58
N CYS A 201 -19.34 0.20 22.35
CA CYS A 201 -19.78 1.36 21.60
C CYS A 201 -20.94 0.95 20.70
N ASP A 202 -22.16 0.89 21.26
CA ASP A 202 -23.35 0.35 20.62
C ASP A 202 -24.59 1.17 21.04
N PRO A 203 -24.93 2.20 20.24
CA PRO A 203 -26.06 3.08 20.54
C PRO A 203 -27.42 2.36 20.57
N SER A 204 -27.58 1.29 19.77
CA SER A 204 -28.83 0.52 19.70
C SER A 204 -29.14 -0.22 21.00
N ASN A 205 -28.09 -0.59 21.74
CA ASN A 205 -28.19 -1.22 23.07
C ASN A 205 -27.83 -0.26 24.22
N GLY A 206 -27.78 1.06 23.96
CA GLY A 206 -27.48 2.07 24.98
C GLY A 206 -26.05 2.02 25.54
N LYS A 207 -25.11 1.34 24.86
CA LYS A 207 -23.70 1.29 25.28
C LYS A 207 -22.93 2.45 24.68
N ASN A 208 -22.30 3.24 25.54
CA ASN A 208 -21.47 4.36 25.14
C ASN A 208 -20.27 4.46 26.07
N MET A 209 -19.06 4.24 25.53
CA MET A 209 -17.82 4.37 26.29
C MET A 209 -17.31 5.81 26.37
N CYS A 210 -17.88 6.75 25.60
CA CYS A 210 -17.46 8.15 25.61
C CYS A 210 -17.88 8.84 26.92
N GLN A 211 -16.94 9.58 27.51
CA GLN A 211 -17.21 10.47 28.65
C GLN A 211 -17.65 11.86 28.15
N ASN A 212 -18.19 12.71 29.04
CA ASN A 212 -18.62 14.09 28.76
C ASN A 212 -19.74 14.22 27.70
N ASP A 213 -20.77 13.38 27.79
CA ASP A 213 -21.91 13.36 26.86
C ASP A 213 -21.52 13.14 25.37
N GLY A 214 -20.28 12.70 25.11
CA GLY A 214 -19.81 12.35 23.79
C GLY A 214 -20.61 11.17 23.22
N GLN A 215 -20.76 11.10 21.90
CA GLN A 215 -21.40 9.98 21.22
C GLN A 215 -20.39 9.17 20.43
N CYS A 216 -20.40 7.87 20.67
CA CYS A 216 -19.82 6.83 19.83
C CYS A 216 -20.16 7.03 18.34
N ARG A 217 -19.12 7.12 17.48
CA ARG A 217 -19.23 7.36 16.04
C ARG A 217 -18.09 6.75 15.26
#